data_AF-A0AAW2XHW9-F1
#
_entry.id   AF-A0AAW2XHW9-F1
#
_cell.length_a   1.000
_cell.length_b   1.000
_cell.length_c   1.000
_cell.angle_alpha   90.00
_cell.angle_beta   90.00
_cell.angle_gamma   90.00
#
_symmetry.space_group_name_H-M   'P 1'
#
loop_
_entity.id
_entity.type
_entity.pdbx_description
1 polymer ?
#
loop_
_entity_poly.entity_id
_entity_poly.type
_entity_poly.pdbx_seq_one_letter_code
_entity_poly.pdbx_strand_id
1 'polypeptide(L)'
;MWTRTVACEHLIQRRWVGGQSGSAGQKLKQCLSNTREGLISWERSHFGHVGRRVKQLEEQLQALDDDSTKPEDRLKRRALRYELEEFLSREELMWKQRGKAVTSVEFYT
;
A
#
# COMPACT_ATOMS: atom_id res chain seq x y z
N MET A 1 -1.44 2.20 6.48
CA MET A 1 -0.80 2.89 5.34
C MET A 1 -1.80 3.82 4.68
N TRP A 2 -2.99 3.34 4.29
CA TRP A 2 -4.06 4.17 3.72
C TRP A 2 -4.40 5.40 4.59
N THR A 3 -4.62 5.19 5.88
CA THR A 3 -4.94 6.24 6.88
C THR A 3 -3.81 7.23 7.20
N ARG A 4 -2.57 6.97 6.75
CA ARG A 4 -1.43 7.88 6.95
C ARG A 4 -1.14 8.75 5.73
N THR A 5 -1.78 8.46 4.60
CA THR A 5 -1.67 9.22 3.37
C THR A 5 -2.89 10.12 3.23
N VAL A 6 -2.68 11.44 3.25
CA VAL A 6 -3.69 12.45 2.90
C VAL A 6 -4.44 12.11 1.60
N ALA A 7 -3.76 11.44 0.66
CA ALA A 7 -4.35 10.95 -0.58
C ALA A 7 -5.56 9.99 -0.38
N CYS A 8 -5.60 9.21 0.70
CA CYS A 8 -6.72 8.30 0.98
C CYS A 8 -7.98 9.06 1.38
N GLU A 9 -7.85 10.10 2.21
CA GLU A 9 -8.98 10.94 2.62
C GLU A 9 -9.58 11.68 1.41
N HIS A 10 -8.72 12.30 0.60
CA HIS A 10 -9.15 12.96 -0.63
C HIS A 10 -9.79 11.99 -1.63
N LEU A 11 -9.29 10.76 -1.72
CA LEU A 11 -9.88 9.75 -2.58
C LEU A 11 -11.26 9.32 -2.11
N ILE A 12 -11.45 9.12 -0.80
CA ILE A 12 -12.76 8.83 -0.22
C ILE A 12 -13.70 10.00 -0.48
N GLN A 13 -13.33 11.23 -0.12
CA GLN A 13 -14.17 12.42 -0.35
C GLN A 13 -14.58 12.59 -1.83
N ARG A 14 -13.63 12.39 -2.77
CA ARG A 14 -13.90 12.50 -4.20
C ARG A 14 -14.81 11.39 -4.73
N ARG A 15 -14.64 10.16 -4.24
CA ARG A 15 -15.41 8.99 -4.69
C ARG A 15 -16.75 8.84 -3.96
N TRP A 16 -16.89 9.51 -2.82
CA TRP A 16 -18.12 9.59 -2.02
C TRP A 16 -19.19 10.50 -2.63
N VAL A 17 -18.99 10.97 -3.86
CA VAL A 17 -19.96 11.75 -4.63
C VAL A 17 -20.61 10.82 -5.65
N GLY A 18 -21.63 10.03 -5.27
CA GLY A 18 -22.20 9.09 -6.24
C GLY A 18 -23.39 8.27 -5.78
N GLY A 19 -24.57 8.89 -5.86
CA GLY A 19 -25.87 8.21 -5.83
C GLY A 19 -26.94 9.13 -6.40
N GLN A 20 -26.91 9.38 -7.72
CA GLN A 20 -27.80 10.36 -8.37
C GLN A 20 -29.27 9.91 -8.46
N SER A 21 -29.58 8.63 -8.22
CA SER A 21 -30.96 8.15 -8.26
C SER A 21 -31.19 6.91 -7.37
N GLY A 22 -32.41 6.75 -6.86
CA GLY A 22 -32.82 5.64 -5.99
C GLY A 22 -33.04 5.99 -4.52
N SER A 23 -33.42 4.98 -3.73
CA SER A 23 -33.63 5.08 -2.28
C SER A 23 -32.33 5.37 -1.51
N ALA A 24 -32.45 5.85 -0.27
CA ALA A 24 -31.30 6.13 0.60
C ALA A 24 -30.34 4.93 0.73
N GLY A 25 -30.88 3.71 0.83
CA GLY A 25 -30.08 2.48 0.90
C GLY A 25 -29.33 2.18 -0.40
N GLN A 26 -29.93 2.43 -1.56
CA GLN A 26 -29.28 2.27 -2.87
C GLN A 26 -28.16 3.30 -3.06
N LYS A 27 -28.39 4.55 -2.66
CA LYS A 27 -27.37 5.62 -2.69
C LYS A 27 -26.16 5.26 -1.83
N LEU A 28 -26.39 4.76 -0.62
CA LEU A 28 -25.32 4.33 0.28
C LEU A 28 -24.50 3.17 -0.32
N LYS A 29 -25.17 2.16 -0.88
CA LYS A 29 -24.49 1.04 -1.56
C LYS A 29 -23.63 1.52 -2.73
N GLN A 30 -24.13 2.46 -3.52
CA GLN A 30 -23.39 3.04 -4.65
C GLN A 30 -22.14 3.80 -4.19
N CYS A 31 -22.26 4.66 -3.17
CA CYS A 31 -21.13 5.38 -2.59
C CYS A 31 -20.06 4.42 -2.04
N LEU A 32 -20.48 3.36 -1.33
CA LEU A 32 -19.57 2.34 -0.81
C LEU A 32 -18.84 1.59 -1.92
N SER A 33 -19.56 1.19 -2.98
CA SER A 33 -18.96 0.49 -4.13
C SER A 33 -17.94 1.37 -4.86
N ASN A 34 -18.30 2.61 -5.17
CA ASN A 34 -17.42 3.56 -5.86
C ASN A 34 -16.15 3.87 -5.06
N THR A 35 -16.30 3.99 -3.73
CA THR A 35 -15.17 4.21 -2.83
C THR A 35 -14.26 2.99 -2.76
N ARG A 36 -14.84 1.78 -2.67
CA ARG A 36 -14.11 0.52 -2.69
C ARG A 36 -13.30 0.35 -3.97
N GLU A 37 -13.90 0.54 -5.13
CA GLU A 37 -13.21 0.44 -6.42
C GLU A 37 -12.09 1.49 -6.55
N GLY A 38 -12.36 2.72 -6.13
CA GLY A 38 -11.35 3.79 -6.09
C GLY A 38 -10.16 3.42 -5.21
N LEU A 39 -10.41 2.86 -4.03
CA LEU A 39 -9.37 2.42 -3.11
C LEU A 39 -8.54 1.26 -3.67
N ILE A 40 -9.17 0.27 -4.31
CA ILE A 40 -8.47 -0.85 -4.94
C ILE A 40 -7.58 -0.37 -6.10
N SER A 41 -8.10 0.52 -6.94
CA SER A 41 -7.34 1.10 -8.06
C SER A 41 -6.15 1.93 -7.55
N TRP A 42 -6.38 2.77 -6.55
CA TRP A 42 -5.33 3.57 -5.94
C TRP A 42 -4.28 2.70 -5.26
N GLU A 43 -4.69 1.69 -4.49
CA GLU A 43 -3.79 0.72 -3.84
C GLU A 43 -2.83 0.10 -4.87
N ARG A 44 -3.37 -0.37 -6.01
CA ARG A 44 -2.58 -0.97 -7.08
C ARG A 44 -1.59 0.02 -7.70
N SER A 45 -2.02 1.26 -7.95
CA SER A 45 -1.16 2.29 -8.55
C SER A 45 -0.07 2.81 -7.61
N HIS A 46 -0.36 2.95 -6.32
CA HIS A 46 0.56 3.54 -5.35
C HIS A 46 1.46 2.50 -4.70
N PHE A 47 0.96 1.28 -4.49
CA PHE A 47 1.64 0.26 -3.70
C PHE A 47 1.91 -1.04 -4.47
N GLY A 48 1.38 -1.20 -5.68
CA GLY A 48 1.69 -2.36 -6.55
C GLY A 48 3.17 -2.46 -6.93
N HIS A 49 3.95 -1.40 -6.74
CA HIS A 49 5.39 -1.37 -6.98
C HIS A 49 6.25 -1.64 -5.73
N VAL A 50 5.65 -1.77 -4.54
CA VAL A 50 6.41 -1.99 -3.29
C VAL A 50 7.24 -3.26 -3.37
N GLY A 51 6.66 -4.40 -3.77
CA GLY A 51 7.41 -5.64 -3.94
C GLY A 51 8.51 -5.56 -5.02
N ARG A 52 8.29 -4.80 -6.10
CA ARG A 52 9.33 -4.56 -7.12
C ARG A 52 10.48 -3.71 -6.56
N ARG A 53 10.16 -2.72 -5.72
CA ARG A 53 11.15 -1.86 -5.07
C ARG A 53 11.96 -2.63 -4.02
N VAL A 54 11.31 -3.48 -3.22
CA VAL A 54 11.96 -4.41 -2.29
C VAL A 54 12.97 -5.28 -3.03
N LYS A 55 12.54 -5.95 -4.11
CA LYS A 55 13.43 -6.79 -4.93
C LYS A 55 14.62 -6.02 -5.51
N GLN A 56 14.40 -4.82 -6.03
CA GLN A 56 15.49 -3.96 -6.52
C GLN A 56 16.49 -3.57 -5.43
N LEU A 57 16.02 -3.29 -4.21
CA LEU A 57 16.88 -2.94 -3.08
C LEU A 57 17.69 -4.16 -2.61
N GLU A 58 17.10 -5.34 -2.62
CA GLU A 58 17.80 -6.62 -2.35
C GLU A 58 18.88 -6.90 -3.40
N GLU A 59 18.58 -6.74 -4.70
CA GLU A 59 19.54 -6.91 -5.79
C GLU A 59 20.72 -5.92 -5.68
N GLN A 60 20.45 -4.66 -5.30
CA GLN A 60 21.49 -3.65 -5.07
C GLN A 60 22.37 -3.96 -3.85
N LEU A 61 21.78 -4.52 -2.78
CA LEU A 61 22.53 -4.95 -1.60
C LEU A 61 23.41 -6.16 -1.92
N GLN A 62 22.90 -7.13 -2.68
CA GLN A 62 23.66 -8.30 -3.12
C GLN A 62 24.87 -7.89 -3.98
N ALA A 63 24.67 -6.97 -4.94
CA ALA A 63 25.76 -6.46 -5.76
C ALA A 63 26.84 -5.72 -4.95
N LEU A 64 26.46 -5.03 -3.87
CA LEU A 64 27.41 -4.39 -2.95
C LEU A 64 28.16 -5.42 -2.08
N ASP A 65 27.52 -6.53 -1.73
CA ASP A 65 28.14 -7.61 -0.94
C ASP A 65 29.17 -8.40 -1.76
N ASP A 66 28.95 -8.56 -3.07
CA ASP A 66 29.87 -9.24 -3.98
C ASP A 66 31.09 -8.38 -4.35
N ASP A 67 31.00 -7.04 -4.27
CA ASP A 67 31.99 -6.09 -4.84
C ASP A 67 32.77 -5.26 -3.79
N SER A 68 32.30 -5.15 -2.53
CA SER A 68 32.83 -4.10 -1.61
C SER A 68 33.88 -4.55 -0.59
N THR A 69 35.09 -3.96 -0.65
CA THR A 69 36.03 -3.84 0.48
C THR A 69 36.18 -2.40 0.99
N LYS A 70 35.48 -1.42 0.39
CA LYS A 70 35.69 0.01 0.63
C LYS A 70 34.74 0.58 1.71
N PRO A 71 35.20 1.58 2.50
CA PRO A 71 34.39 2.20 3.54
C PRO A 71 33.19 3.02 3.01
N GLU A 72 33.26 3.52 1.78
CA GLU A 72 32.19 4.25 1.09
C GLU A 72 30.94 3.38 0.85
N ASP A 73 31.17 2.09 0.60
CA ASP A 73 30.12 1.08 0.38
C ASP A 73 29.38 0.73 1.67
N ARG A 74 30.00 0.95 2.84
CA ARG A 74 29.31 0.76 4.14
C ARG A 74 28.19 1.77 4.36
N LEU A 75 28.38 3.02 3.96
CA LEU A 75 27.35 4.07 4.11
C LEU A 75 26.19 3.84 3.13
N LYS A 76 26.49 3.51 1.86
CA LYS A 76 25.47 3.13 0.87
C LYS A 76 24.68 1.90 1.30
N ARG A 77 25.35 0.86 1.80
CA ARG A 77 24.71 -0.35 2.33
C ARG A 77 23.76 -0.03 3.48
N ARG A 78 24.17 0.84 4.42
CA ARG A 78 23.33 1.25 5.55
C ARG A 78 22.09 2.03 5.09
N ALA A 79 22.25 2.93 4.12
CA ALA A 79 21.13 3.67 3.54
C ALA A 79 20.13 2.75 2.82
N LEU A 80 20.63 1.82 1.99
CA LEU A 80 19.79 0.86 1.27
C LEU A 80 19.03 -0.09 2.21
N ARG A 81 19.69 -0.55 3.29
CA ARG A 81 19.04 -1.36 4.33
C ARG A 81 17.93 -0.60 5.05
N TYR A 82 18.16 0.65 5.38
CA TYR A 82 17.14 1.49 6.02
C TYR A 82 15.93 1.69 5.10
N GLU A 83 16.17 1.97 3.82
CA GLU A 83 15.10 2.12 2.83
C GLU A 83 14.31 0.80 2.67
N LEU A 84 15.01 -0.35 2.59
CA LEU A 84 14.39 -1.66 2.51
C LEU A 84 13.50 -1.96 3.73
N GLU A 85 13.99 -1.70 4.93
CA GLU A 85 13.25 -1.92 6.18
C GLU A 85 12.00 -1.02 6.28
N GLU A 86 12.08 0.21 5.77
CA GLU A 86 10.92 1.08 5.66
C GLU A 86 9.87 0.51 4.69
N PHE A 87 10.30 0.01 3.52
CA PHE A 87 9.40 -0.61 2.53
C PHE A 87 8.76 -1.91 3.05
N LEU A 88 9.50 -2.76 3.76
CA LEU A 88 8.99 -3.97 4.39
C LEU A 88 8.00 -3.66 5.53
N SER A 89 8.31 -2.67 6.37
CA SER A 89 7.38 -2.21 7.43
C SER A 89 6.06 -1.68 6.84
N ARG A 90 6.16 -1.00 5.70
CA ARG A 90 5.00 -0.52 4.93
C ARG A 90 4.17 -1.68 4.36
N GLU A 91 4.83 -2.72 3.83
CA GLU A 91 4.18 -3.94 3.34
C GLU A 91 3.48 -4.73 4.45
N GLU A 92 4.13 -4.90 5.60
CA GLU A 92 3.53 -5.56 6.77
C GLU A 92 2.27 -4.82 7.25
N LEU A 93 2.31 -3.48 7.25
CA LEU A 93 1.15 -2.66 7.57
C LEU A 93 0.03 -2.82 6.54
N MET A 94 0.35 -2.96 5.25
CA MET A 94 -0.64 -3.28 4.21
C MET A 94 -1.25 -4.66 4.43
N TRP A 95 -0.44 -5.68 4.71
CA TRP A 95 -0.91 -7.03 4.98
C TRP A 95 -1.83 -7.08 6.20
N LYS A 96 -1.51 -6.37 7.29
CA LYS A 96 -2.40 -6.25 8.46
C LYS A 96 -3.73 -5.56 8.13
N GLN A 97 -3.72 -4.55 7.24
CA GLN A 97 -4.94 -3.86 6.79
C GLN A 97 -5.80 -4.75 5.88
N ARG A 98 -5.19 -5.57 5.02
CA ARG A 98 -5.88 -6.51 4.11
C ARG A 98 -6.35 -7.76 4.82
N GLY A 99 -5.57 -8.30 5.77
CA GLY A 99 -5.91 -9.50 6.54
C GLY A 99 -7.14 -9.30 7.42
N LYS A 100 -7.31 -8.11 8.00
CA LYS A 100 -8.56 -7.74 8.71
C LYS A 100 -9.78 -7.69 7.80
N ALA A 101 -9.61 -7.43 6.50
CA ALA A 101 -10.70 -7.46 5.53
C ALA A 101 -11.08 -8.89 5.10
N VAL A 102 -10.18 -9.86 5.23
CA VAL A 102 -10.44 -11.28 4.93
C VAL A 102 -11.13 -11.95 6.12
N THR A 103 -10.65 -11.73 7.35
CA THR A 103 -11.23 -12.40 8.53
C THR A 103 -12.63 -11.90 8.89
N SER A 104 -12.97 -10.62 8.66
CA SER A 104 -14.32 -10.11 8.93
C SER A 104 -15.40 -10.64 7.97
N VAL A 105 -15.03 -11.25 6.84
CA VAL A 105 -16.00 -11.86 5.91
C VAL A 105 -16.38 -13.27 6.35
N GLU A 106 -15.51 -13.98 7.05
CA GLU A 106 -15.77 -15.36 7.51
C GLU A 106 -16.59 -15.46 8.81
N PHE A 107 -16.83 -14.35 9.51
CA PHE A 107 -17.66 -14.34 10.73
C PHE A 107 -19.15 -14.02 10.48
N TYR A 108 -19.57 -13.85 9.21
CA TYR A 108 -20.96 -13.53 8.84
C TYR A 108 -21.55 -14.45 7.75
N THR A 109 -21.00 -15.65 7.58
CA THR A 109 -21.57 -16.73 6.75
C THR A 109 -21.91 -17.91 7.63
#